data_AF-A0A2V6GJ26-F1
#
_entry.id   AF-A0A2V6GJ26-F1
#
_cell.length_a   1.000
_cell.length_b   1.000
_cell.length_c   1.000
_cell.angle_alpha   90.00
_cell.angle_beta   90.00
_cell.angle_gamma   90.00
#
_symmetry.space_group_name_H-M   'P 1'
#
loop_
_entity.id
_entity.type
_entity.pdbx_description
1 polymer ?
#
loop_
_entity_poly.entity_id
_entity_poly.type
_entity_poly.pdbx_seq_one_letter_code
_entity_poly.pdbx_strand_id
1 'polypeptide(L)' 'MGSVAAALQERGFKVSGSDENVYPPMSIFLEKKGIMLKEGYRAENIPR' A
#
# COMPACT_ATOMS: atom_id res chain seq x y z
N MET A 1 4.54 -1.10 -8.51
CA MET A 1 4.19 0.05 -7.65
C MET A 1 4.68 -0.07 -6.21
N GLY A 2 4.68 -1.25 -5.58
CA GLY A 2 5.01 -1.40 -4.16
C GLY A 2 6.39 -0.88 -3.70
N SER A 3 7.46 -1.06 -4.49
CA SER A 3 8.80 -0.55 -4.13
C SER A 3 8.84 0.98 -4.00
N VAL A 4 8.13 1.69 -4.89
CA VAL A 4 8.01 3.15 -4.85
C VAL A 4 7.20 3.59 -3.63
N ALA A 5 6.11 2.89 -3.33
CA ALA A 5 5.29 3.14 -2.14
C ALA A 5 6.12 3.02 -0.85
N ALA A 6 6.93 1.96 -0.73
CA ALA A 6 7.85 1.77 0.39
C ALA A 6 8.88 2.92 0.50
N ALA A 7 9.49 3.32 -0.62
CA ALA A 7 10.47 4.40 -0.64
C ALA A 7 9.89 5.78 -0.26
N LEU A 8 8.59 6.01 -0.52
CA LEU A 8 7.89 7.21 -0.08
C LEU A 8 7.53 7.15 1.41
N GLN A 9 7.07 6.00 1.89
CA GLN A 9 6.79 5.78 3.30
C GLN A 9 8.04 5.98 4.17
N GLU A 10 9.20 5.47 3.73
CA GLU A 10 10.49 5.67 4.40
C GLU A 10 10.94 7.14 4.43
N ARG A 11 10.49 7.97 3.49
CA ARG A 11 10.72 9.42 3.48
C ARG A 11 9.74 10.20 4.35
N GLY A 12 8.85 9.51 5.08
CA GLY A 12 7.89 10.13 6.00
C GLY A 12 6.57 10.55 5.35
N PHE A 13 6.34 10.21 4.08
CA PHE A 13 5.02 10.40 3.48
C PHE A 13 4.03 9.38 4.03
N LYS A 14 2.77 9.79 4.21
CA LYS A 14 1.69 8.87 4.52
C LYS A 14 1.26 8.16 3.23
N VAL A 15 1.51 6.86 3.15
CA VAL A 15 1.21 6.06 1.95
C VAL A 15 0.13 5.03 2.25
N SER A 16 -0.87 4.95 1.37
CA SER A 16 -1.88 3.89 1.34
C SER A 16 -2.04 3.38 -0.09
N GLY A 17 -2.60 2.19 -0.29
CA GLY A 17 -2.81 1.65 -1.63
C GLY A 17 -4.02 0.75 -1.78
N SER A 18 -4.36 0.46 -3.02
CA SER A 18 -5.32 -0.57 -3.40
C SER A 18 -4.82 -1.35 -4.59
N ASP A 19 -5.13 -2.64 -4.63
CA ASP A 19 -4.80 -3.53 -5.73
C ASP A 19 -5.93 -4.54 -5.90
N GLU A 20 -6.13 -5.04 -7.12
CA GLU A 20 -7.15 -6.05 -7.42
C GLU A 20 -6.86 -7.35 -6.68
N ASN A 21 -5.58 -7.68 -6.49
CA ASN A 21 -5.16 -8.83 -5.70
C ASN A 21 -4.13 -8.41 -4.65
N VAL A 22 -4.42 -8.65 -3.37
CA VAL A 22 -3.47 -8.41 -2.27
C VAL A 22 -2.89 -9.75 -1.84
N TYR A 23 -1.65 -10.03 -2.24
CA TYR A 23 -1.05 -11.36 -2.04
C TYR A 23 0.43 -11.32 -1.60
N PRO A 24 0.89 -12.36 -0.87
CA PRO A 24 2.31 -12.53 -0.55
C PRO A 24 3.17 -12.76 -1.81
N PRO A 25 4.46 -12.35 -1.82
CA PRO A 25 5.20 -11.73 -0.72
C PRO A 25 5.01 -10.20 -0.64
N MET A 26 4.36 -9.61 -1.64
CA MET A 26 4.28 -8.15 -1.80
C MET A 26 3.43 -7.50 -0.69
N SER A 27 2.30 -8.10 -0.33
CA SER A 27 1.44 -7.62 0.77
C SER A 27 2.19 -7.57 2.11
N ILE A 28 2.87 -8.67 2.45
CA ILE A 28 3.67 -8.80 3.68
C ILE A 28 4.81 -7.79 3.69
N PHE A 29 5.49 -7.59 2.56
CA PHE A 29 6.55 -6.59 2.45
C PHE A 29 6.04 -5.18 2.75
N LEU A 30 4.89 -4.79 2.17
CA LEU A 30 4.31 -3.45 2.35
C LEU A 30 3.77 -3.25 3.76
N GLU A 31 3.10 -4.27 4.32
CA GLU A 31 2.61 -4.25 5.70
C GLU A 31 3.76 -4.06 6.70
N LYS A 32 4.88 -4.78 6.51
CA LYS A 32 6.10 -4.61 7.32
C LYS A 32 6.71 -3.20 7.22
N LYS A 33 6.46 -2.49 6.13
CA LYS A 33 6.87 -1.08 5.94
C LYS A 33 5.82 -0.09 6.48
N GLY A 34 4.73 -0.58 7.10
CA GLY A 34 3.66 0.24 7.66
C GLY A 34 2.64 0.72 6.62
N ILE A 35 2.65 0.14 5.42
CA ILE A 35 1.74 0.51 4.32
C ILE A 35 0.57 -0.46 4.32
N MET A 36 -0.63 0.06 4.61
CA MET A 36 -1.86 -0.72 4.48
C MET A 36 -2.37 -0.72 3.04
N LEU A 37 -2.58 -1.93 2.51
CA LEU A 37 -3.25 -2.15 1.24
C LEU A 37 -4.72 -2.53 1.47
N LYS A 38 -5.59 -2.06 0.59
CA LYS A 38 -7.00 -2.48 0.51
C LYS A 38 -7.21 -3.30 -0.76
N GLU A 39 -7.97 -4.37 -0.66
CA GLU A 39 -8.28 -5.21 -1.82
C GLU A 39 -9.40 -4.62 -2.67
N GLY A 40 -9.23 -4.70 -3.99
CA GLY A 40 -10.11 -4.14 -4.99
C GLY A 40 -10.00 -2.62 -5.13
N TYR A 41 -10.36 -2.12 -6.31
CA TYR A 41 -10.43 -0.68 -6.58
C TYR A 41 -11.81 -0.16 -6.20
N ARG A 42 -11.88 0.60 -5.10
CA ARG A 42 -13.13 1.18 -4.58
C ARG A 42 -12.93 2.65 -4.20
N ALA A 43 -13.98 3.46 -4.36
CA ALA A 43 -13.91 4.89 -4.08
C ALA A 43 -13.58 5.18 -2.60
N GLU A 44 -14.02 4.32 -1.69
CA GLU A 44 -13.78 4.42 -0.24
C GLU A 44 -12.32 4.17 0.15
N ASN A 45 -11.49 3.75 -0.80
CA ASN A 45 -10.07 3.52 -0.57
C ASN A 45 -9.24 4.78 -0.72
N ILE A 46 -9.79 5.84 -1.31
CA ILE A 46 -9.11 7.13 -1.50
C ILE A 46 -9.10 7.89 -0.16
N PRO A 47 -7.93 8.23 0.39
CA PRO A 47 -7.83 9.06 1.59
C PRO A 47 -8.48 10.45 1.37
N ARG A 48 -9.11 10.99 2.42
CA ARG A 48 -9.65 12.37 2.44
C ARG A 48 -8.60 13.38 2.82
#